data_AF-A0A0G0T6S3-F1
#
_entry.id   AF-A0A0G0T6S3-F1
#
_cell.length_a   1.000
_cell.length_b   1.000
_cell.length_c   1.000
_cell.angle_alpha   90.00
_cell.angle_beta   90.00
_cell.angle_gamma   90.00
#
_symmetry.space_group_name_H-M   'P 1'
#
loop_
_entity.id
_entity.type
_entity.pdbx_description
1 polymer ?
#
loop_
_entity_poly.entity_id
_entity_poly.type
_entity_poly.pdbx_seq_one_letter_code
_entity_poly.pdbx_strand_id
1 'polypeptide(L)'
;MTGKLFISILLAITFFMQSDSIAMAVTPPDFPSCQSPEGDVKVSYSSGTHGIVGNNQTYTGSDTVYTLSDNRLSQCFCSEGGDGIQTNWWKVNSLTESEVQILKNQGWFFVPNGSLWGLDETSYMAKNSTYACRSENGSVGGTSDSSAGGSVLGLASTGTIQAIIAFLSLGILLITSGLYIKRSNS
;
A
#
# COMPACT_ATOMS: atom_id res chain seq x y z
N MET A 1 38.33 -38.81 5.39
CA MET A 1 37.38 -38.32 4.36
C MET A 1 35.96 -38.08 4.92
N THR A 2 35.56 -38.76 6.01
CA THR A 2 34.22 -38.72 6.61
C THR A 2 33.87 -37.43 7.38
N GLY A 3 34.82 -36.83 8.11
CA GLY A 3 34.52 -35.64 8.94
C GLY A 3 34.18 -34.37 8.16
N LYS A 4 34.80 -34.15 6.98
CA LYS A 4 34.56 -32.97 6.15
C LYS A 4 33.20 -33.02 5.43
N LEU A 5 32.77 -34.22 5.02
CA LEU A 5 31.45 -34.46 4.45
C LEU A 5 30.35 -34.16 5.48
N PHE A 6 30.56 -34.58 6.72
CA PHE A 6 29.62 -34.36 7.82
C PHE A 6 29.42 -32.87 8.15
N ILE A 7 30.51 -32.08 8.14
CA ILE A 7 30.45 -30.63 8.38
C ILE A 7 29.73 -29.90 7.24
N SER A 8 29.98 -30.26 5.97
CA SER A 8 29.26 -29.67 4.84
C SER A 8 27.76 -29.98 4.87
N ILE A 9 27.37 -31.20 5.27
CA ILE A 9 25.97 -31.57 5.42
C ILE A 9 25.31 -30.77 6.56
N LEU A 10 26.01 -30.61 7.69
CA LEU A 10 25.50 -29.84 8.83
C LEU A 10 25.27 -28.36 8.48
N LEU A 11 26.21 -27.75 7.75
CA LEU A 11 26.11 -26.35 7.32
C LEU A 11 24.94 -26.15 6.33
N ALA A 12 24.74 -27.11 5.42
CA ALA A 12 23.60 -27.10 4.50
C ALA A 12 22.28 -27.18 5.25
N ILE A 13 22.14 -28.09 6.23
CA ILE A 13 20.92 -28.26 7.03
C ILE A 13 20.58 -26.97 7.80
N THR A 14 21.57 -26.28 8.37
CA THR A 14 21.33 -25.00 9.06
C THR A 14 20.86 -23.87 8.14
N PHE A 15 21.23 -23.92 6.85
CA PHE A 15 20.78 -22.94 5.86
C PHE A 15 19.33 -23.19 5.40
N PHE A 16 18.87 -24.46 5.44
CA PHE A 16 17.48 -24.83 5.14
C PHE A 16 16.50 -24.64 6.32
N MET A 17 16.99 -24.31 7.53
CA MET A 17 16.14 -24.01 8.68
C MET A 17 15.75 -22.53 8.82
N GLN A 18 15.91 -21.71 7.77
CA GLN A 18 15.31 -20.39 7.75
C GLN A 18 13.79 -20.57 7.63
N SER A 19 13.11 -20.45 8.77
CA SER A 19 11.66 -20.49 8.88
C SER A 19 11.04 -19.43 7.98
N ASP A 20 10.18 -19.87 7.05
CA ASP A 20 9.30 -18.99 6.31
C ASP A 20 8.42 -18.23 7.31
N SER A 21 8.62 -16.91 7.40
CA SER A 21 7.67 -16.07 8.12
C SER A 21 6.39 -16.01 7.29
N ILE A 22 5.26 -16.42 7.89
CA ILE A 22 3.96 -16.25 7.26
C ILE A 22 3.73 -14.74 7.15
N ALA A 23 3.81 -14.22 5.92
CA ALA A 23 3.46 -12.84 5.65
C ALA A 23 1.94 -12.69 5.80
N MET A 24 1.50 -12.12 6.91
CA MET A 24 0.12 -11.68 7.09
C MET A 24 -0.08 -10.42 6.24
N ALA A 25 -0.80 -10.54 5.14
CA ALA A 25 -1.16 -9.41 4.29
C ALA A 25 -2.61 -9.02 4.54
N VAL A 26 -2.83 -7.75 4.90
CA VAL A 26 -4.17 -7.16 4.93
C VAL A 26 -4.41 -6.53 3.57
N THR A 27 -5.46 -6.96 2.89
CA THR A 27 -5.89 -6.36 1.63
C THR A 27 -6.90 -5.25 1.91
N PRO A 28 -6.56 -3.98 1.68
CA PRO A 28 -7.53 -2.90 1.80
C PRO A 28 -8.65 -3.07 0.76
N PRO A 29 -9.87 -2.62 1.06
CA PRO A 29 -10.93 -2.65 0.07
C PRO A 29 -10.69 -1.62 -1.04
N ASP A 30 -11.31 -1.85 -2.19
CA ASP A 30 -11.28 -0.90 -3.30
C ASP A 30 -12.12 0.35 -3.01
N PHE A 31 -11.62 1.49 -3.50
CA PHE A 31 -12.29 2.79 -3.47
C PHE A 31 -12.30 3.40 -4.88
N PRO A 32 -13.44 3.91 -5.36
CA PRO A 32 -13.51 4.65 -6.62
C PRO A 32 -12.76 5.98 -6.51
N SER A 33 -12.38 6.53 -7.65
CA SER A 33 -11.63 7.79 -7.73
C SER A 33 -12.56 9.00 -7.59
N CYS A 34 -12.13 10.04 -6.88
CA CYS A 34 -12.83 11.32 -6.82
C CYS A 34 -12.90 12.06 -8.17
N GLN A 35 -12.18 11.62 -9.21
CA GLN A 35 -12.38 12.11 -10.58
C GLN A 35 -13.68 11.58 -11.21
N SER A 36 -14.14 10.43 -10.74
CA SER A 36 -15.40 9.80 -11.15
C SER A 36 -16.02 9.14 -9.90
N PRO A 37 -16.52 9.95 -8.95
CA PRO A 37 -16.99 9.44 -7.68
C PRO A 37 -18.22 8.55 -7.87
N GLU A 38 -18.35 7.55 -7.00
CA GLU A 38 -19.50 6.66 -6.94
C GLU A 38 -20.12 6.71 -5.54
N GLY A 39 -21.32 6.14 -5.40
CA GLY A 39 -22.04 6.06 -4.12
C GLY A 39 -22.95 7.26 -3.85
N ASP A 40 -23.58 7.23 -2.67
CA ASP A 40 -24.56 8.24 -2.27
C ASP A 40 -23.88 9.40 -1.54
N VAL A 41 -24.23 10.63 -1.89
CA VAL A 41 -23.71 11.83 -1.21
C VAL A 41 -24.21 11.84 0.23
N LYS A 42 -23.28 11.71 1.20
CA LYS A 42 -23.57 11.85 2.63
C LYS A 42 -23.66 13.31 3.03
N VAL A 43 -22.69 14.10 2.56
CA VAL A 43 -22.63 15.54 2.80
C VAL A 43 -21.80 16.20 1.70
N SER A 44 -22.16 17.43 1.33
CA SER A 44 -21.42 18.24 0.38
C SER A 44 -21.36 19.68 0.86
N TYR A 45 -20.16 20.24 0.86
CA TYR A 45 -19.86 21.62 1.16
C TYR A 45 -19.28 22.27 -0.10
N SER A 46 -19.94 23.31 -0.61
CA SER A 46 -19.47 24.04 -1.79
C SER A 46 -18.21 24.86 -1.51
N SER A 47 -17.97 25.21 -0.26
CA SER A 47 -16.82 25.99 0.19
C SER A 47 -16.66 25.84 1.70
N GLY A 48 -15.43 25.96 2.20
CA GLY A 48 -15.17 25.97 3.62
C GLY A 48 -13.71 25.72 3.95
N THR A 49 -13.47 25.59 5.24
CA THR A 49 -12.18 25.20 5.78
C THR A 49 -12.25 23.73 6.19
N HIS A 50 -11.41 22.89 5.59
CA HIS A 50 -11.42 21.45 5.73
C HIS A 50 -10.09 20.94 6.30
N GLY A 51 -10.19 19.95 7.17
CA GLY A 51 -9.04 19.17 7.62
C GLY A 51 -8.81 17.96 6.72
N ILE A 52 -7.56 17.50 6.64
CA ILE A 52 -7.20 16.23 6.01
C ILE A 52 -6.47 15.38 7.04
N VAL A 53 -6.95 14.15 7.24
CA VAL A 53 -6.38 13.25 8.25
C VAL A 53 -4.89 13.00 8.01
N GLY A 54 -4.10 13.01 9.08
CA GLY A 54 -2.65 12.86 8.98
C GLY A 54 -1.91 14.12 8.50
N ASN A 55 -2.62 15.23 8.28
CA ASN A 55 -2.03 16.52 7.98
C ASN A 55 -2.51 17.60 8.98
N ASN A 56 -1.59 18.47 9.42
CA ASN A 56 -1.89 19.61 10.28
C ASN A 56 -2.20 20.89 9.49
N GLN A 57 -2.07 20.84 8.16
CA GLN A 57 -2.43 21.95 7.28
C GLN A 57 -3.94 22.11 7.21
N THR A 58 -4.35 23.37 7.07
CA THR A 58 -5.73 23.76 6.87
C THR A 58 -5.94 24.01 5.40
N TYR A 59 -6.99 23.43 4.83
CA TYR A 59 -7.30 23.54 3.42
C TYR A 59 -8.58 24.34 3.21
N THR A 60 -8.63 25.16 2.16
CA THR A 60 -9.83 25.91 1.78
C THR A 60 -10.31 25.49 0.40
N GLY A 61 -11.60 25.24 0.28
CA GLY A 61 -12.21 24.76 -0.96
C GLY A 61 -13.52 24.04 -0.72
N SER A 62 -13.94 23.25 -1.70
CA SER A 62 -15.13 22.41 -1.62
C SER A 62 -14.78 21.01 -1.10
N ASP A 63 -15.75 20.33 -0.51
CA ASP A 63 -15.55 18.98 0.03
C ASP A 63 -16.86 18.18 -0.04
N THR A 64 -16.80 16.99 -0.61
CA THR A 64 -17.96 16.09 -0.70
C THR A 64 -17.60 14.71 -0.19
N VAL A 65 -18.42 14.18 0.70
CA VAL A 65 -18.27 12.83 1.25
C VAL A 65 -19.33 11.91 0.66
N TYR A 66 -18.88 10.81 0.07
CA TYR A 66 -19.70 9.77 -0.52
C TYR A 66 -19.71 8.53 0.36
N THR A 67 -20.90 7.95 0.56
CA THR A 67 -21.08 6.64 1.17
C THR A 67 -21.03 5.59 0.07
N LEU A 68 -20.01 4.73 0.10
CA LEU A 68 -19.82 3.65 -0.86
C LEU A 68 -20.47 2.35 -0.39
N SER A 69 -20.43 2.13 0.93
CA SER A 69 -21.10 1.05 1.63
C SER A 69 -21.11 1.37 3.14
N ASP A 70 -21.73 0.52 3.95
CA ASP A 70 -21.80 0.71 5.41
C ASP A 70 -20.43 0.92 6.07
N ASN A 71 -19.37 0.33 5.51
CA ASN A 71 -18.01 0.35 6.06
C ASN A 71 -17.02 1.20 5.26
N ARG A 72 -17.45 1.85 4.17
CA ARG A 72 -16.54 2.61 3.30
C ARG A 72 -17.15 3.94 2.90
N LEU A 73 -16.36 4.99 3.10
CA LEU A 73 -16.66 6.32 2.61
C LEU A 73 -15.47 6.86 1.82
N SER A 74 -15.75 7.73 0.85
CA SER A 74 -14.73 8.49 0.14
C SER A 74 -15.00 9.96 0.33
N GLN A 75 -14.02 10.70 0.84
CA GLN A 75 -14.07 12.16 0.94
C GLN A 75 -13.26 12.74 -0.21
N CYS A 76 -13.88 13.64 -0.95
CA CYS A 76 -13.30 14.30 -2.11
C CYS A 76 -13.20 15.79 -1.83
N PHE A 77 -12.03 16.19 -1.34
CA PHE A 77 -11.70 17.60 -1.14
C PHE A 77 -11.12 18.18 -2.43
N CYS A 78 -11.58 19.38 -2.80
CA CYS A 78 -11.07 20.14 -3.93
C CYS A 78 -10.76 21.57 -3.48
N SER A 79 -9.47 21.92 -3.49
CA SER A 79 -9.02 23.27 -3.15
C SER A 79 -9.47 24.30 -4.18
N GLU A 80 -9.49 25.57 -3.77
CA GLU A 80 -9.74 26.70 -4.68
C GLU A 80 -8.73 26.76 -5.85
N GLY A 81 -7.52 26.23 -5.64
CA GLY A 81 -6.45 26.14 -6.63
C GLY A 81 -6.60 25.00 -7.65
N GLY A 82 -7.57 24.10 -7.49
CA GLY A 82 -7.78 22.95 -8.37
C GLY A 82 -7.01 21.68 -7.98
N ASP A 83 -6.24 21.72 -6.90
CA ASP A 83 -5.63 20.53 -6.30
C ASP A 83 -6.65 19.81 -5.43
N GLY A 84 -6.83 18.51 -5.67
CA GLY A 84 -7.76 17.65 -4.96
C GLY A 84 -7.06 16.64 -4.05
N ILE A 85 -7.69 16.33 -2.92
CA ILE A 85 -7.27 15.28 -2.01
C ILE A 85 -8.46 14.35 -1.79
N GLN A 86 -8.26 13.09 -2.12
CA GLN A 86 -9.19 12.01 -1.80
C GLN A 86 -8.75 11.37 -0.49
N THR A 87 -9.66 11.26 0.48
CA THR A 87 -9.46 10.47 1.70
C THR A 87 -10.41 9.27 1.69
N ASN A 88 -9.83 8.08 1.63
CA ASN A 88 -10.54 6.82 1.73
C ASN A 88 -10.72 6.46 3.20
N TRP A 89 -11.96 6.29 3.64
CA TRP A 89 -12.33 5.97 5.00
C TRP A 89 -12.85 4.54 5.08
N TRP A 90 -12.15 3.67 5.80
CA TRP A 90 -12.54 2.28 6.04
C TRP A 90 -12.89 2.08 7.51
N LYS A 91 -14.11 1.68 7.85
CA LYS A 91 -14.48 1.25 9.20
C LYS A 91 -13.76 -0.04 9.56
N VAL A 92 -13.07 -0.07 10.70
CA VAL A 92 -12.16 -1.18 11.05
C VAL A 92 -12.54 -1.97 12.30
N ASN A 93 -13.84 -2.01 12.61
CA ASN A 93 -14.36 -2.72 13.79
C ASN A 93 -14.05 -4.22 13.80
N SER A 94 -13.75 -4.80 12.63
CA SER A 94 -13.40 -6.21 12.47
C SER A 94 -11.90 -6.48 12.39
N LEU A 95 -11.05 -5.45 12.35
CA LEU A 95 -9.60 -5.64 12.24
C LEU A 95 -8.97 -5.87 13.62
N THR A 96 -8.00 -6.77 13.64
CA THR A 96 -7.12 -6.98 14.78
C THR A 96 -6.06 -5.87 14.87
N GLU A 97 -5.47 -5.69 16.06
CA GLU A 97 -4.39 -4.72 16.28
C GLU A 97 -3.20 -4.97 15.33
N SER A 98 -2.85 -6.23 15.07
CA SER A 98 -1.79 -6.59 14.12
C SER A 98 -2.08 -6.10 12.70
N GLU A 99 -3.33 -6.19 12.26
CA GLU A 99 -3.76 -5.74 10.94
C GLU A 99 -3.75 -4.22 10.82
N VAL A 100 -4.17 -3.53 11.89
CA VAL A 100 -4.06 -2.07 11.99
C VAL A 100 -2.59 -1.63 11.86
N GLN A 101 -1.65 -2.31 12.53
CA GLN A 101 -0.22 -1.98 12.40
C GLN A 101 0.33 -2.26 11.00
N ILE A 102 -0.10 -3.34 10.34
CA ILE A 102 0.25 -3.63 8.94
C ILE A 102 -0.22 -2.47 8.04
N LEU A 103 -1.46 -2.03 8.18
CA LEU A 103 -2.02 -0.94 7.38
C LEU A 103 -1.32 0.40 7.68
N LYS A 104 -0.97 0.68 8.93
CA LYS A 104 -0.17 1.87 9.29
C LYS A 104 1.18 1.88 8.58
N ASN A 105 1.84 0.73 8.51
CA ASN A 105 3.09 0.58 7.76
C ASN A 105 2.90 0.75 6.24
N GLN A 106 1.68 0.56 5.72
CA GLN A 106 1.28 0.84 4.33
C GLN A 106 0.81 2.29 4.10
N GLY A 107 0.98 3.17 5.09
CA GLY A 107 0.63 4.59 5.00
C GLY A 107 -0.83 4.92 5.29
N TRP A 108 -1.57 4.01 5.94
CA TRP A 108 -2.91 4.33 6.46
C TRP A 108 -2.81 5.00 7.83
N PHE A 109 -3.70 5.93 8.10
CA PHE A 109 -3.85 6.61 9.38
C PHE A 109 -4.95 5.93 10.19
N PHE A 110 -4.64 5.54 11.43
CA PHE A 110 -5.65 5.05 12.36
C PHE A 110 -6.35 6.23 13.04
N VAL A 111 -7.67 6.26 12.93
CA VAL A 111 -8.53 7.26 13.57
C VAL A 111 -9.40 6.53 14.59
N PRO A 112 -9.15 6.72 15.90
CA PRO A 112 -9.84 5.96 16.94
C PRO A 112 -11.34 6.28 17.01
N ASN A 113 -11.73 7.52 16.66
CA ASN A 113 -13.11 7.97 16.67
C ASN A 113 -13.37 8.92 15.48
N GLY A 114 -14.27 8.52 14.59
CA GLY A 114 -14.66 9.27 13.40
C GLY A 114 -15.53 10.51 13.65
N SER A 115 -16.10 10.69 14.85
CA SER A 115 -16.99 11.83 15.15
C SER A 115 -16.32 13.19 14.99
N LEU A 116 -15.02 13.27 15.28
CA LEU A 116 -14.21 14.48 15.06
C LEU A 116 -14.09 14.87 13.58
N TRP A 117 -14.40 13.94 12.69
CA TRP A 117 -14.39 14.08 11.23
C TRP A 117 -15.81 14.10 10.64
N GLY A 118 -16.85 14.24 11.47
CA GLY A 118 -18.25 14.20 11.04
C GLY A 118 -18.71 12.82 10.55
N LEU A 119 -17.99 11.76 10.92
CA LEU A 119 -18.34 10.37 10.65
C LEU A 119 -19.00 9.73 11.87
N ASP A 120 -19.41 8.47 11.73
CA ASP A 120 -20.01 7.72 12.83
C ASP A 120 -18.97 7.53 13.95
N GLU A 121 -19.44 7.41 15.20
CA GLU A 121 -18.59 7.30 16.39
C GLU A 121 -17.93 5.91 16.50
N THR A 122 -17.04 5.60 15.58
CA THR A 122 -16.35 4.32 15.46
C THR A 122 -14.93 4.53 14.95
N SER A 123 -14.11 3.47 14.98
CA SER A 123 -12.72 3.53 14.51
C SER A 123 -12.62 3.33 13.00
N TYR A 124 -11.71 4.08 12.38
CA TYR A 124 -11.45 4.06 10.94
C TYR A 124 -9.96 3.92 10.64
N MET A 125 -9.66 3.32 9.50
CA MET A 125 -8.40 3.52 8.80
C MET A 125 -8.66 4.49 7.65
N ALA A 126 -7.79 5.49 7.53
CA ALA A 126 -7.90 6.50 6.49
C ALA A 126 -6.66 6.55 5.61
N LYS A 127 -6.81 6.77 4.31
CA LYS A 127 -5.67 6.93 3.40
C LYS A 127 -5.92 8.01 2.37
N ASN A 128 -4.93 8.88 2.22
CA ASN A 128 -5.01 10.01 1.32
C ASN A 128 -4.34 9.70 -0.02
N SER A 129 -4.92 10.22 -1.09
CA SER A 129 -4.32 10.28 -2.42
C SER A 129 -4.64 11.62 -3.08
N THR A 130 -3.70 12.17 -3.84
CA THR A 130 -3.90 13.42 -4.57
C THR A 130 -4.57 13.16 -5.92
N TYR A 131 -5.39 14.12 -6.38
CA TYR A 131 -5.98 14.11 -7.70
C TYR A 131 -6.17 15.56 -8.21
N ALA A 132 -6.40 15.74 -9.51
CA ALA A 132 -6.75 17.04 -10.07
C ALA A 132 -8.27 17.20 -10.07
N CYS A 133 -8.79 18.24 -9.44
CA CYS A 133 -10.20 18.57 -9.48
C CYS A 133 -10.45 19.76 -10.42
N ARG A 134 -11.54 19.71 -11.19
CA ARG A 134 -11.95 20.88 -11.99
C ARG A 134 -12.56 21.90 -11.05
N SER A 135 -11.83 22.98 -10.76
CA SER A 135 -12.40 24.17 -10.12
C SER A 135 -13.55 24.70 -10.98
N GLU A 136 -14.72 24.94 -10.37
CA GLU A 136 -15.94 25.42 -11.05
C GLU A 136 -15.77 26.79 -11.75
N ASN A 137 -14.61 27.45 -11.61
CA ASN A 137 -14.28 28.72 -12.26
C ASN A 137 -13.38 28.61 -13.51
N GLY A 138 -13.19 27.42 -14.09
CA GLY A 138 -12.28 27.21 -15.23
C GLY A 138 -12.91 26.53 -16.44
N SER A 139 -13.36 27.33 -17.41
CA SER A 139 -13.61 27.05 -18.84
C SER A 139 -13.74 25.60 -19.33
N VAL A 140 -14.86 25.36 -20.03
CA VAL A 140 -15.01 24.34 -21.06
C VAL A 140 -13.89 24.48 -22.10
N GLY A 141 -12.91 23.60 -22.04
CA GLY A 141 -11.84 23.45 -23.02
C GLY A 141 -11.51 21.97 -23.16
N GLY A 142 -12.03 21.35 -24.22
CA GLY A 142 -11.70 19.97 -24.55
C GLY A 142 -10.26 19.88 -25.06
N THR A 143 -9.50 18.96 -24.48
CA THR A 143 -8.44 18.25 -25.18
C THR A 143 -8.33 16.88 -24.56
N SER A 144 -8.78 15.89 -25.31
CA SER A 144 -8.47 14.50 -25.12
C SER A 144 -6.97 14.33 -25.31
N ASP A 145 -6.21 14.28 -24.23
CA ASP A 145 -4.86 13.71 -24.25
C ASP A 145 -4.87 12.42 -23.45
N SER A 146 -5.20 11.37 -24.19
CA SER A 146 -4.75 10.01 -23.97
C SER A 146 -3.23 9.98 -23.75
N SER A 147 -2.82 9.98 -22.49
CA SER A 147 -1.51 9.52 -22.05
C SER A 147 -1.68 8.44 -20.98
N ALA A 148 -2.36 7.37 -21.38
CA ALA A 148 -2.20 6.05 -20.79
C ALA A 148 -0.78 5.55 -21.09
N GLY A 149 0.19 6.06 -20.34
CA GLY A 149 1.55 5.54 -20.25
C GLY A 149 1.74 4.86 -18.91
N GLY A 150 0.85 3.92 -18.58
CA GLY A 150 0.98 3.08 -17.39
C GLY A 150 2.31 2.34 -17.45
N SER A 151 3.13 2.55 -16.43
CA SER A 151 4.42 1.91 -16.21
C SER A 151 4.31 0.40 -16.43
N VAL A 152 4.80 -0.08 -17.58
CA VAL A 152 5.33 -1.44 -17.72
C VAL A 152 6.68 -1.49 -17.00
N LEU A 153 6.61 -1.33 -15.69
CA LEU A 153 7.49 -2.01 -14.76
C LEU A 153 6.59 -3.04 -14.11
N GLY A 154 6.21 -4.05 -14.90
CA GLY A 154 6.07 -5.38 -14.33
C GLY A 154 7.43 -5.70 -13.75
N LEU A 155 7.64 -5.28 -12.49
CA LEU A 155 8.59 -5.91 -11.62
C LEU A 155 8.33 -7.40 -11.86
N ALA A 156 9.29 -8.07 -12.50
CA ALA A 156 9.48 -9.46 -12.18
C ALA A 156 9.38 -9.47 -10.65
N SER A 157 8.37 -10.15 -10.12
CA SER A 157 8.32 -10.51 -8.72
C SER A 157 9.51 -11.43 -8.50
N THR A 158 10.70 -10.83 -8.53
CA THR A 158 11.92 -11.44 -8.10
C THR A 158 11.58 -11.79 -6.67
N GLY A 159 11.55 -13.09 -6.40
CA GLY A 159 11.44 -13.58 -5.03
C GLY A 159 12.39 -12.75 -4.15
N THR A 160 12.01 -12.60 -2.89
CA THR A 160 12.73 -11.83 -1.88
C THR A 160 14.24 -11.81 -2.17
N ILE A 161 14.88 -10.64 -2.15
CA ILE A 161 16.32 -10.52 -2.47
C ILE A 161 17.20 -11.55 -1.73
N GLN A 162 16.71 -11.98 -0.55
CA GLN A 162 17.23 -13.11 0.23
C GLN A 162 17.22 -14.45 -0.52
N ALA A 163 16.13 -14.82 -1.22
CA ALA A 163 16.05 -16.01 -2.06
C ALA A 163 17.06 -15.96 -3.22
N ILE A 164 17.22 -14.81 -3.87
CA ILE A 164 18.20 -14.66 -4.97
C ILE A 164 19.63 -14.88 -4.45
N ILE A 165 19.98 -14.26 -3.33
CA ILE A 165 21.32 -14.42 -2.70
C ILE A 165 21.52 -15.87 -2.24
N ALA A 166 20.49 -16.51 -1.69
CA ALA A 166 20.52 -17.91 -1.28
C ALA A 166 20.84 -18.85 -2.45
N PHE A 167 20.10 -18.75 -3.57
CA PHE A 167 20.34 -19.58 -4.75
C PHE A 167 21.72 -19.33 -5.38
N LEU A 168 22.16 -18.08 -5.43
CA LEU A 168 23.46 -17.72 -6.00
C LEU A 168 24.62 -18.26 -5.13
N SER A 169 24.51 -18.14 -3.80
CA SER A 169 25.50 -18.70 -2.88
C SER A 169 25.56 -20.23 -2.93
N LEU A 170 24.40 -20.91 -3.03
CA LEU A 170 24.32 -22.35 -3.18
C LEU A 170 24.96 -22.83 -4.49
N GLY A 171 24.72 -22.12 -5.60
CA GLY A 171 25.34 -22.43 -6.89
C GLY A 171 26.87 -22.35 -6.84
N ILE A 172 27.43 -21.28 -6.26
CA ILE A 172 28.87 -21.13 -6.09
C ILE A 172 29.45 -22.23 -5.19
N LEU A 173 28.75 -22.59 -4.11
CA LEU A 173 29.18 -23.63 -3.19
C LEU A 173 29.21 -25.02 -3.86
N LEU A 174 28.22 -25.35 -4.71
CA LEU A 174 28.20 -26.60 -5.47
C LEU A 174 29.32 -26.66 -6.51
N ILE A 175 29.57 -25.57 -7.23
CA ILE A 175 30.64 -25.50 -8.24
C ILE A 175 32.02 -25.66 -7.59
N THR A 176 32.28 -24.92 -6.51
CA THR A 176 33.56 -24.99 -5.79
C THR A 176 33.79 -26.37 -5.17
N SER A 177 32.75 -26.98 -4.61
CA SER A 177 32.82 -28.35 -4.07
C SER A 177 33.10 -29.38 -5.17
N GLY A 178 32.47 -29.25 -6.34
CA GLY A 178 32.72 -30.13 -7.49
C GLY A 178 34.17 -30.03 -8.00
N LEU A 179 34.71 -28.82 -8.09
CA LEU A 179 36.12 -28.59 -8.48
C LEU A 179 37.09 -29.13 -7.42
N TYR A 180 36.75 -29.02 -6.14
CA TYR A 180 37.57 -29.53 -5.05
C TYR A 180 37.64 -31.08 -5.05
N ILE A 181 36.50 -31.75 -5.27
CA ILE A 181 36.46 -33.22 -5.38
C ILE A 181 37.26 -33.70 -6.60
N LYS A 182 37.11 -33.03 -7.75
CA LYS A 182 37.89 -33.36 -8.95
C LYS A 182 39.40 -33.27 -8.69
N ARG A 183 39.84 -32.24 -7.97
CA ARG A 183 41.26 -32.05 -7.62
C ARG A 183 41.77 -33.03 -6.57
N SER A 184 40.90 -33.53 -5.68
CA SER A 184 41.27 -34.50 -4.65
C SER A 184 41.37 -35.94 -5.16
N ASN A 185 40.76 -36.23 -6.32
CA ASN A 185 40.74 -37.57 -6.94
C ASN A 185 41.74 -37.71 -8.11
N SER A 186 42.48 -36.65 -8.45
CA SER A 186 43.69 -36.70 -9.28
C SER A 186 44.92 -36.59 -8.40
#